data_AF-A0AA46H0T7-F1
#
_entry.id   AF-A0AA46H0T7-F1
#
_cell.length_a   1.000
_cell.length_b   1.000
_cell.length_c   1.000
_cell.angle_alpha   90.00
_cell.angle_beta   90.00
_cell.angle_gamma   90.00
#
_symmetry.space_group_name_H-M   'P 1'
#
loop_
_entity.id
_entity.type
_entity.pdbx_description
1 polymer ?
#
loop_
_entity_poly.entity_id
_entity_poly.type
_entity_poly.pdbx_seq_one_letter_code
_entity_poly.pdbx_strand_id
1 'polypeptide(L)'
;MSTFLQGCDPVVDVRAGSPVVPESAVIRENSVGDDGRVSSTSRLTWLTTTSGRPVLARVDEPAGGQARGAVVVVPSVGRETTVPFRRLRALAVRAADAGFVAVSLFLGGDGESPDVPADLDLVSVWGEEVEAAVAAAGAAVPDRPVSVVGWRLGGALAFAHVQAVAAAEEGVVVTPVTGSVVLWEPVSGASFLRQHQNLRKFASPVEVVDEGVELCGYHFLAGHAASLKGLKAPRRAGEGDGFEIVRESDPKAVLQLTLGSPHFVQTRVEDADALVGRLASGVEGPFLPVPQVRDARWEDASGRVVEESIVLVGPDLLPGVLTSSPEAGVHGAVLYTAIGSELRGGPGNAWTAAARALAPHGVLGLRMDRRELGETTDVRYPGEPFPYTDTSVEDVLHGAAWLRQRGGVDVFGVGACSGAWSVLRAAASEGAFNGVVAVNPVHWDPDSSNYDEAFYAKTYRSEGAFSQVLSAAGDGAEEEDDAQSSDTASSRGGMRMWFHEFLHDMAIRFPRLRGLLRGDRRTDRVAALLTPVDRRTVTVLALGLSEAAVFRAKGGPMFMRTPRLDGRFRLQVDERIDHSLFAQTSRQVVFDAVQSLLVERDVLRRPVEDIAL
;
A
#
# COMPACT_ATOMS: atom_id res chain seq x y z
N MET A 1 -11.97 -6.50 39.60
CA MET A 1 -12.20 -5.51 38.51
C MET A 1 -11.04 -4.51 38.37
N SER A 2 -9.84 -4.80 38.90
CA SER A 2 -8.70 -3.87 38.94
C SER A 2 -7.34 -4.52 38.60
N THR A 3 -7.33 -5.75 38.07
CA THR A 3 -6.09 -6.55 37.91
C THR A 3 -5.85 -7.03 36.48
N PHE A 4 -6.60 -6.53 35.49
CA PHE A 4 -6.54 -6.97 34.09
C PHE A 4 -6.16 -5.85 33.11
N LEU A 5 -5.70 -4.69 33.62
CA LEU A 5 -5.20 -3.56 32.84
C LEU A 5 -3.70 -3.31 33.06
N GLN A 6 -2.99 -4.20 33.76
CA GLN A 6 -1.54 -4.10 33.93
C GLN A 6 -0.86 -4.80 32.75
N GLY A 7 -0.71 -4.04 31.68
CA GLY A 7 0.09 -4.35 30.51
C GLY A 7 0.29 -3.04 29.77
N CYS A 8 1.28 -2.28 30.24
CA CYS A 8 1.88 -1.09 29.63
C CYS A 8 0.90 -0.08 29.00
N ASP A 9 0.51 0.95 29.76
CA ASP A 9 0.18 2.23 29.12
C ASP A 9 1.41 2.65 28.30
N PRO A 10 1.30 2.94 26.98
CA PRO A 10 2.45 3.39 26.22
C PRO A 10 2.94 4.71 26.83
N VAL A 11 4.13 4.69 27.43
CA VAL A 11 4.75 5.84 28.10
C VAL A 11 5.40 6.76 27.06
N VAL A 12 4.66 7.11 26.00
CA VAL A 12 5.06 8.20 25.11
C VAL A 12 4.34 9.44 25.61
N ASP A 13 5.06 10.30 26.34
CA ASP A 13 4.56 11.63 26.67
C ASP A 13 4.46 12.45 25.38
N VAL A 14 3.27 12.45 24.77
CA VAL A 14 2.97 13.19 23.54
C VAL A 14 3.25 14.71 23.71
N ARG A 15 3.35 15.21 24.94
CA ARG A 15 3.69 16.60 25.26
C ARG A 15 5.20 16.86 25.34
N ALA A 16 6.01 15.83 25.60
CA ALA A 16 7.47 15.95 25.66
C ALA A 16 8.12 16.17 24.28
N GLY A 17 7.37 15.93 23.21
CA GLY A 17 7.83 16.07 21.82
C GLY A 17 8.71 14.89 21.39
N SER A 18 8.61 14.52 20.11
CA SER A 18 9.56 13.57 19.52
C SER A 18 10.92 14.25 19.33
N PRO A 19 12.05 13.53 19.45
CA PRO A 19 13.35 14.10 19.13
C PRO A 19 13.36 14.69 17.71
N VAL A 20 13.86 15.91 17.57
CA VAL A 20 14.10 16.49 16.24
C VAL A 20 15.33 15.80 15.66
N VAL A 21 15.10 14.88 14.74
CA VAL A 21 16.16 14.17 14.02
C VAL A 21 16.80 15.15 13.04
N PRO A 22 18.14 15.24 12.94
CA PRO A 22 18.80 16.06 11.94
C PRO A 22 18.29 15.73 10.54
N GLU A 23 17.86 16.75 9.80
CA GLU A 23 17.37 16.64 8.42
C GLU A 23 18.37 16.03 7.42
N SER A 24 19.63 15.84 7.84
CA SER A 24 20.78 15.41 7.04
C SER A 24 21.04 13.90 7.00
N ALA A 25 20.26 13.05 7.67
CA ALA A 25 20.46 11.61 7.67
C ALA A 25 19.15 10.87 7.40
N VAL A 26 18.92 10.48 6.15
CA VAL A 26 17.79 9.63 5.73
C VAL A 26 18.35 8.38 5.07
N ILE A 27 19.23 7.70 5.79
CA ILE A 27 19.84 6.45 5.36
C ILE A 27 19.39 5.39 6.37
N ARG A 28 18.61 4.42 5.89
CA ARG A 28 18.27 3.22 6.67
C ARG A 28 19.28 2.13 6.35
N GLU A 29 19.89 1.54 7.37
CA GLU A 29 20.69 0.33 7.22
C GLU A 29 19.75 -0.87 6.98
N ASN A 30 19.98 -1.65 5.93
CA ASN A 30 19.08 -2.75 5.57
C ASN A 30 19.44 -4.07 6.22
N SER A 31 20.74 -4.34 6.29
CA SER A 31 21.29 -5.60 6.76
C SER A 31 22.69 -5.36 7.30
N VAL A 32 23.00 -6.09 8.35
CA VAL A 32 24.32 -6.14 8.97
C VAL A 32 24.86 -7.53 8.64
N GLY A 33 26.01 -7.59 7.97
CA GLY A 33 26.70 -8.83 7.66
C GLY A 33 27.12 -9.57 8.93
N ASP A 34 27.51 -10.84 8.78
CA ASP A 34 27.98 -11.69 9.90
C ASP A 34 29.22 -11.10 10.61
N ASP A 35 29.92 -10.16 9.97
CA ASP A 35 31.06 -9.41 10.50
C ASP A 35 30.67 -8.13 11.27
N GLY A 36 29.37 -7.85 11.40
CA GLY A 36 28.84 -6.68 12.09
C GLY A 36 28.81 -5.40 11.25
N ARG A 37 29.09 -5.45 9.94
CA ARG A 37 29.06 -4.27 9.05
C ARG A 37 27.75 -4.15 8.29
N VAL A 38 27.28 -2.92 8.11
CA VAL A 38 26.15 -2.61 7.21
C VAL A 38 26.53 -3.03 5.79
N SER A 39 25.70 -3.82 5.11
CA SER A 39 25.93 -4.24 3.73
C SER A 39 25.26 -3.30 2.72
N SER A 40 24.06 -2.78 3.03
CA SER A 40 23.35 -1.84 2.16
C SER A 40 22.50 -0.85 2.93
N THR A 41 22.16 0.23 2.24
CA THR A 41 21.39 1.36 2.77
C THR A 41 20.20 1.70 1.88
N SER A 42 19.10 2.17 2.46
CA SER A 42 17.90 2.60 1.73
C SER A 42 17.48 4.02 2.03
N ARG A 43 16.88 4.67 1.03
CA ARG A 43 16.20 5.96 1.17
C ARG A 43 15.13 6.17 0.12
N LEU A 44 14.15 7.01 0.45
CA LEU A 44 13.21 7.55 -0.52
C LEU A 44 13.78 8.84 -1.12
N THR A 45 13.45 9.09 -2.39
CA THR A 45 13.80 10.32 -3.12
C THR A 45 12.77 10.61 -4.20
N TRP A 46 12.62 11.87 -4.57
CA TRP A 46 11.93 12.25 -5.81
C TRP A 46 12.92 12.25 -6.98
N LEU A 47 12.53 11.62 -8.08
CA LEU A 47 13.15 11.83 -9.39
C LEU A 47 12.28 12.81 -10.19
N THR A 48 12.85 13.39 -11.24
CA THR A 48 12.14 14.32 -12.12
C THR A 48 12.16 13.76 -13.54
N THR A 49 10.98 13.62 -14.15
CA THR A 49 10.84 13.20 -15.54
C THR A 49 11.31 14.30 -16.49
N THR A 50 11.46 13.97 -17.78
CA THR A 50 11.77 14.94 -18.83
C THR A 50 10.72 16.03 -18.98
N SER A 51 9.44 15.72 -18.70
CA SER A 51 8.35 16.70 -18.61
C SER A 51 8.33 17.52 -17.30
N GLY A 52 9.28 17.30 -16.39
CA GLY A 52 9.38 18.02 -15.13
C GLY A 52 8.48 17.48 -14.01
N ARG A 53 7.82 16.33 -14.21
CA ARG A 53 6.96 15.72 -13.21
C ARG A 53 7.78 15.00 -12.15
N PRO A 54 7.44 15.13 -10.86
CA PRO A 54 8.08 14.33 -9.83
C PRO A 54 7.54 12.90 -9.83
N VAL A 55 8.42 11.93 -9.59
CA VAL A 55 8.07 10.52 -9.35
C VAL A 55 8.85 10.03 -8.14
N LEU A 56 8.16 9.38 -7.20
CA LEU A 56 8.81 8.84 -6.02
C LEU A 56 9.59 7.58 -6.40
N ALA A 57 10.80 7.47 -5.88
CA ALA A 57 11.64 6.29 -5.98
C ALA A 57 12.23 5.93 -4.62
N ARG A 58 12.49 4.64 -4.42
CA ARG A 58 13.39 4.15 -3.39
C ARG A 58 14.73 3.82 -4.02
N VAL A 59 15.81 4.24 -3.36
CA VAL A 59 17.18 3.90 -3.75
C VAL A 59 17.79 3.03 -2.66
N ASP A 60 18.29 1.87 -3.08
CA ASP A 60 19.03 0.91 -2.28
C ASP A 60 20.48 0.87 -2.78
N GLU A 61 21.43 1.19 -1.90
CA GLU A 61 22.84 1.42 -2.26
C GLU A 61 23.76 0.49 -1.45
N PRO A 62 24.83 -0.04 -2.06
CA PRO A 62 25.85 -0.79 -1.32
C PRO A 62 26.58 0.12 -0.32
N ALA A 63 26.66 -0.28 0.94
CA ALA A 63 27.25 0.54 2.01
C ALA A 63 28.77 0.75 1.83
N GLY A 64 29.44 -0.15 1.09
CA GLY A 64 30.87 -0.07 0.80
C GLY A 64 31.27 1.03 -0.19
N GLY A 65 30.32 1.79 -0.75
CA GLY A 65 30.60 2.87 -1.71
C GLY A 65 31.12 2.38 -3.06
N GLN A 66 31.04 1.07 -3.33
CA GLN A 66 31.42 0.43 -4.58
C GLN A 66 30.20 -0.26 -5.17
N ALA A 67 30.06 -0.22 -6.49
CA ALA A 67 29.02 -0.93 -7.21
C ALA A 67 29.56 -1.52 -8.51
N ARG A 68 29.00 -2.66 -8.92
CA ARG A 68 29.31 -3.36 -10.17
C ARG A 68 28.27 -3.11 -11.28
N GLY A 69 27.21 -2.36 -10.98
CA GLY A 69 26.14 -2.01 -11.89
C GLY A 69 24.95 -1.43 -11.14
N ALA A 70 23.83 -1.25 -11.85
CA ALA A 70 22.57 -0.83 -11.25
C ALA A 70 21.39 -1.66 -11.76
N VAL A 71 20.28 -1.62 -11.02
CA VAL A 71 19.01 -2.24 -11.42
C VAL A 71 17.85 -1.30 -11.16
N VAL A 72 16.98 -1.13 -12.15
CA VAL A 72 15.69 -0.45 -11.98
C VAL A 72 14.61 -1.50 -11.75
N VAL A 73 13.85 -1.37 -10.66
CA VAL A 73 12.70 -2.24 -10.35
C VAL A 73 11.42 -1.49 -10.68
N VAL A 74 10.69 -1.97 -11.69
CA VAL A 74 9.42 -1.38 -12.14
C VAL A 74 8.26 -2.21 -11.58
N PRO A 75 7.41 -1.64 -10.70
CA PRO A 75 6.30 -2.38 -10.10
C PRO A 75 5.11 -2.50 -11.08
N SER A 76 4.03 -3.13 -10.60
CA SER A 76 2.70 -3.00 -11.18
C SER A 76 1.92 -1.89 -10.44
N VAL A 77 0.59 -1.84 -10.55
CA VAL A 77 -0.25 -0.83 -9.85
C VAL A 77 -1.42 -1.46 -9.07
N GLY A 78 -2.02 -0.68 -8.18
CA GLY A 78 -3.18 -1.09 -7.39
C GLY A 78 -2.84 -2.21 -6.41
N ARG A 79 -3.63 -3.29 -6.39
CA ARG A 79 -3.36 -4.45 -5.50
C ARG A 79 -1.99 -5.07 -5.72
N GLU A 80 -1.51 -5.06 -6.95
CA GLU A 80 -0.20 -5.60 -7.30
C GLU A 80 0.97 -4.70 -6.87
N THR A 81 0.70 -3.56 -6.23
CA THR A 81 1.71 -2.76 -5.55
C THR A 81 1.89 -3.22 -4.12
N THR A 82 0.79 -3.42 -3.38
CA THR A 82 0.86 -3.87 -1.98
C THR A 82 1.29 -5.33 -1.87
N VAL A 83 0.64 -6.22 -2.63
CA VAL A 83 0.73 -7.67 -2.42
C VAL A 83 2.15 -8.22 -2.62
N PRO A 84 2.89 -7.88 -3.71
CA PRO A 84 4.26 -8.31 -3.91
C PRO A 84 5.29 -7.33 -3.33
N PHE A 85 4.88 -6.26 -2.62
CA PHE A 85 5.79 -5.20 -2.16
C PHE A 85 7.02 -5.76 -1.46
N ARG A 86 6.83 -6.70 -0.52
CA ARG A 86 7.92 -7.31 0.25
C ARG A 86 8.87 -8.10 -0.63
N ARG A 87 8.38 -8.76 -1.68
CA ARG A 87 9.22 -9.47 -2.65
C ARG A 87 10.04 -8.49 -3.49
N LEU A 88 9.43 -7.41 -3.97
CA LEU A 88 10.15 -6.37 -4.73
C LEU A 88 11.16 -5.63 -3.83
N ARG A 89 10.82 -5.43 -2.56
CA ARG A 89 11.73 -4.89 -1.54
C ARG A 89 12.91 -5.82 -1.32
N ALA A 90 12.66 -7.12 -1.15
CA ALA A 90 13.72 -8.12 -1.01
C ALA A 90 14.63 -8.15 -2.24
N LEU A 91 14.07 -8.13 -3.46
CA LEU A 91 14.86 -8.02 -4.69
C LEU A 91 15.82 -6.81 -4.65
N ALA A 92 15.32 -5.63 -4.32
CA ALA A 92 16.12 -4.41 -4.30
C ALA A 92 17.23 -4.44 -3.24
N VAL A 93 16.92 -4.89 -2.01
CA VAL A 93 17.94 -5.04 -0.95
C VAL A 93 18.97 -6.09 -1.32
N ARG A 94 18.55 -7.24 -1.85
CA ARG A 94 19.48 -8.32 -2.24
C ARG A 94 20.36 -7.90 -3.41
N ALA A 95 19.85 -7.08 -4.33
CA ALA A 95 20.67 -6.46 -5.37
C ALA A 95 21.73 -5.52 -4.75
N ALA A 96 21.35 -4.68 -3.79
CA ALA A 96 22.28 -3.80 -3.09
C ALA A 96 23.34 -4.55 -2.27
N ASP A 97 22.95 -5.59 -1.54
CA ASP A 97 23.86 -6.49 -0.84
C ASP A 97 24.82 -7.22 -1.81
N ALA A 98 24.38 -7.44 -3.05
CA ALA A 98 25.20 -8.01 -4.12
C ALA A 98 26.03 -6.97 -4.91
N GLY A 99 26.07 -5.70 -4.49
CA GLY A 99 26.89 -4.65 -5.10
C GLY A 99 26.23 -3.91 -6.27
N PHE A 100 24.90 -3.87 -6.36
CA PHE A 100 24.18 -3.06 -7.34
C PHE A 100 23.52 -1.85 -6.70
N VAL A 101 23.50 -0.70 -7.38
CA VAL A 101 22.57 0.39 -6.99
C VAL A 101 21.18 0.02 -7.49
N ALA A 102 20.19 -0.16 -6.62
CA ALA A 102 18.82 -0.47 -7.02
C ALA A 102 17.90 0.74 -6.89
N VAL A 103 17.14 1.06 -7.95
CA VAL A 103 16.16 2.15 -8.00
C VAL A 103 14.78 1.54 -8.20
N SER A 104 13.94 1.54 -7.18
CA SER A 104 12.56 1.03 -7.25
C SER A 104 11.57 2.19 -7.42
N LEU A 105 10.76 2.16 -8.48
CA LEU A 105 9.75 3.19 -8.75
C LEU A 105 8.46 2.99 -7.94
N PHE A 106 7.76 4.08 -7.69
CA PHE A 106 6.33 4.12 -7.40
C PHE A 106 5.66 4.83 -8.57
N LEU A 107 4.83 4.14 -9.36
CA LEU A 107 4.29 4.71 -10.61
C LEU A 107 3.26 5.81 -10.34
N GLY A 108 3.18 6.81 -11.23
CA GLY A 108 2.21 7.89 -11.17
C GLY A 108 0.77 7.39 -11.12
N GLY A 109 -0.08 8.03 -10.31
CA GLY A 109 -1.45 7.57 -10.02
C GLY A 109 -1.55 6.43 -9.01
N ASP A 110 -0.42 5.82 -8.60
CA ASP A 110 -0.40 4.78 -7.60
C ASP A 110 0.32 5.23 -6.32
N GLY A 111 -0.49 5.76 -5.39
CA GLY A 111 -0.24 5.83 -3.95
C GLY A 111 0.82 6.81 -3.45
N GLU A 112 1.99 6.84 -4.06
CA GLU A 112 3.12 7.59 -3.52
C GLU A 112 3.71 8.58 -4.54
N SER A 113 3.39 8.43 -5.82
CA SER A 113 3.67 9.44 -6.87
C SER A 113 2.43 10.27 -7.21
N PRO A 114 2.58 11.48 -7.78
CA PRO A 114 1.46 12.32 -8.17
C PRO A 114 0.48 11.62 -9.11
N ASP A 115 -0.78 12.00 -9.05
CA ASP A 115 -1.80 11.48 -9.98
C ASP A 115 -1.49 11.89 -11.42
N VAL A 116 -1.90 11.07 -12.37
CA VAL A 116 -1.78 11.39 -13.79
C VAL A 116 -2.98 12.25 -14.20
N PRO A 117 -2.79 13.50 -14.69
CA PRO A 117 -3.87 14.31 -15.23
C PRO A 117 -4.66 13.58 -16.31
N ALA A 118 -5.97 13.86 -16.36
CA ALA A 118 -6.91 13.16 -17.22
C ALA A 118 -6.65 13.34 -18.73
N ASP A 119 -6.01 14.45 -19.09
CA ASP A 119 -5.67 14.85 -20.46
C ASP A 119 -4.34 14.27 -20.96
N LEU A 120 -3.53 13.68 -20.08
CA LEU A 120 -2.26 13.05 -20.43
C LEU A 120 -2.43 11.55 -20.70
N ASP A 121 -1.64 11.06 -21.66
CA ASP A 121 -1.56 9.64 -21.96
C ASP A 121 -0.82 8.89 -20.84
N LEU A 122 -1.52 7.97 -20.17
CA LEU A 122 -1.01 7.25 -18.99
C LEU A 122 0.28 6.48 -19.29
N VAL A 123 0.31 5.72 -20.37
CA VAL A 123 1.45 4.86 -20.72
C VAL A 123 2.67 5.70 -21.07
N SER A 124 2.48 6.85 -21.73
CA SER A 124 3.56 7.80 -22.01
C SER A 124 4.14 8.38 -20.73
N VAL A 125 3.30 8.79 -19.77
CA VAL A 125 3.76 9.29 -18.46
C VAL A 125 4.55 8.22 -17.71
N TRP A 126 4.04 6.99 -17.62
CA TRP A 126 4.80 5.88 -17.00
C TRP A 126 6.09 5.53 -17.75
N GLY A 127 6.12 5.70 -19.07
CA GLY A 127 7.33 5.56 -19.88
C GLY A 127 8.41 6.56 -19.48
N GLU A 128 8.04 7.84 -19.32
CA GLU A 128 8.97 8.87 -18.84
C GLU A 128 9.47 8.61 -17.41
N GLU A 129 8.63 8.04 -16.54
CA GLU A 129 9.02 7.65 -15.17
C GLU A 129 10.04 6.51 -15.17
N VAL A 130 9.86 5.49 -16.03
CA VAL A 130 10.83 4.42 -16.26
C VAL A 130 12.15 4.99 -16.79
N GLU A 131 12.08 5.89 -17.76
CA GLU A 131 13.26 6.56 -18.31
C GLU A 131 14.00 7.36 -17.23
N ALA A 132 13.29 8.12 -16.40
CA ALA A 132 13.90 8.90 -15.31
C ALA A 132 14.67 8.00 -14.32
N ALA A 133 14.12 6.82 -14.00
CA ALA A 133 14.81 5.85 -13.16
C ALA A 133 16.05 5.23 -13.84
N VAL A 134 15.95 4.88 -15.12
CA VAL A 134 17.10 4.35 -15.90
C VAL A 134 18.20 5.40 -16.02
N ALA A 135 17.86 6.65 -16.27
CA ALA A 135 18.81 7.76 -16.32
C ALA A 135 19.48 8.00 -14.96
N ALA A 136 18.70 8.01 -13.86
CA ALA A 136 19.24 8.14 -12.51
C ALA A 136 20.18 6.98 -12.14
N ALA A 137 19.81 5.75 -12.49
CA ALA A 137 20.63 4.57 -12.29
C ALA A 137 21.94 4.63 -13.12
N GLY A 138 21.87 5.03 -14.39
CA GLY A 138 23.04 5.19 -15.25
C GLY A 138 24.00 6.29 -14.77
N ALA A 139 23.48 7.40 -14.28
CA ALA A 139 24.27 8.46 -13.68
C ALA A 139 24.97 8.00 -12.38
N ALA A 140 24.34 7.10 -11.62
CA ALA A 140 24.93 6.53 -10.40
C ALA A 140 26.11 5.60 -10.70
N VAL A 141 26.06 4.84 -11.80
CA VAL A 141 27.11 3.86 -12.17
C VAL A 141 27.66 4.06 -13.59
N PRO A 142 28.39 5.17 -13.86
CA PRO A 142 28.97 5.42 -15.17
C PRO A 142 29.79 4.23 -15.70
N ASP A 143 29.66 3.95 -17.00
CA ASP A 143 30.36 2.88 -17.71
C ASP A 143 30.10 1.45 -17.20
N ARG A 144 29.03 1.24 -16.43
CA ARG A 144 28.62 -0.07 -15.91
C ARG A 144 27.20 -0.42 -16.33
N PRO A 145 26.83 -1.71 -16.34
CA PRO A 145 25.52 -2.12 -16.80
C PRO A 145 24.40 -1.60 -15.89
N VAL A 146 23.35 -1.07 -16.52
CA VAL A 146 22.06 -0.75 -15.89
C VAL A 146 21.06 -1.79 -16.37
N SER A 147 20.59 -2.62 -15.46
CA SER A 147 19.57 -3.65 -15.73
C SER A 147 18.17 -3.14 -15.35
N VAL A 148 17.12 -3.78 -15.87
CA VAL A 148 15.72 -3.51 -15.50
C VAL A 148 15.03 -4.82 -15.13
N VAL A 149 14.31 -4.83 -14.01
CA VAL A 149 13.40 -5.92 -13.64
C VAL A 149 11.99 -5.36 -13.52
N GLY A 150 11.09 -5.80 -14.39
CA GLY A 150 9.70 -5.36 -14.42
C GLY A 150 8.74 -6.45 -13.99
N TRP A 151 7.92 -6.19 -12.96
CA TRP A 151 6.88 -7.12 -12.48
C TRP A 151 5.53 -6.82 -13.16
N ARG A 152 4.90 -7.83 -13.78
CA ARG A 152 3.57 -7.72 -14.41
C ARG A 152 3.47 -6.55 -15.40
N LEU A 153 2.69 -5.50 -15.06
CA LEU A 153 2.61 -4.28 -15.88
C LEU A 153 3.96 -3.58 -15.98
N GLY A 154 4.78 -3.60 -14.93
CA GLY A 154 6.15 -3.11 -14.97
C GLY A 154 7.02 -3.87 -15.98
N GLY A 155 6.75 -5.16 -16.21
CA GLY A 155 7.37 -5.92 -17.30
C GLY A 155 6.92 -5.46 -18.68
N ALA A 156 5.64 -5.11 -18.84
CA ALA A 156 5.14 -4.53 -20.09
C ALA A 156 5.72 -3.12 -20.34
N LEU A 157 5.90 -2.31 -19.29
CA LEU A 157 6.54 -1.00 -19.36
C LEU A 157 8.03 -1.11 -19.69
N ALA A 158 8.77 -2.03 -19.05
CA ALA A 158 10.16 -2.30 -19.39
C ALA A 158 10.32 -2.75 -20.84
N PHE A 159 9.40 -3.59 -21.34
CA PHE A 159 9.37 -3.97 -22.75
C PHE A 159 9.10 -2.76 -23.67
N ALA A 160 8.12 -1.92 -23.33
CA ALA A 160 7.83 -0.70 -24.10
C ALA A 160 9.04 0.25 -24.14
N HIS A 161 9.80 0.37 -23.05
CA HIS A 161 11.04 1.15 -23.00
C HIS A 161 12.10 0.62 -23.97
N VAL A 162 12.33 -0.70 -24.01
CA VAL A 162 13.24 -1.33 -24.98
C VAL A 162 12.81 -1.03 -26.42
N GLN A 163 11.51 -1.08 -26.70
CA GLN A 163 10.98 -0.75 -28.02
C GLN A 163 11.17 0.73 -28.38
N ALA A 164 10.97 1.63 -27.41
CA ALA A 164 11.17 3.06 -27.60
C ALA A 164 12.64 3.40 -27.92
N VAL A 165 13.59 2.77 -27.23
CA VAL A 165 15.03 2.90 -27.52
C VAL A 165 15.36 2.43 -28.93
N ALA A 166 14.81 1.27 -29.36
CA ALA A 166 15.06 0.73 -30.70
C ALA A 166 14.41 1.57 -31.82
N ALA A 167 13.32 2.27 -31.51
CA ALA A 167 12.58 3.10 -32.45
C ALA A 167 12.98 4.58 -32.44
N ALA A 168 13.89 5.00 -31.54
CA ALA A 168 14.27 6.39 -31.38
C ALA A 168 14.91 6.95 -32.68
N GLU A 169 14.32 8.02 -33.20
CA GLU A 169 14.82 8.74 -34.36
C GLU A 169 16.08 9.55 -34.02
N GLU A 170 16.85 9.91 -35.04
CA GLU A 170 18.06 10.73 -34.88
C GLU A 170 17.73 12.08 -34.20
N GLY A 171 18.30 12.32 -33.02
CA GLY A 171 18.07 13.53 -32.22
C GLY A 171 17.07 13.38 -31.07
N VAL A 172 16.35 12.25 -30.98
CA VAL A 172 15.54 11.90 -29.79
C VAL A 172 16.42 11.09 -28.84
N VAL A 173 16.69 11.63 -27.65
CA VAL A 173 17.49 10.95 -26.63
C VAL A 173 16.55 10.14 -25.75
N VAL A 174 16.59 8.82 -25.90
CA VAL A 174 16.01 7.86 -24.94
C VAL A 174 17.16 7.13 -24.27
N THR A 175 17.21 7.11 -22.95
CA THR A 175 18.32 6.46 -22.22
C THR A 175 18.27 4.93 -22.40
N PRO A 176 19.28 4.29 -23.03
CA PRO A 176 19.25 2.86 -23.28
C PRO A 176 19.51 2.06 -22.00
N VAL A 177 18.89 0.89 -21.90
CA VAL A 177 19.26 -0.13 -20.92
C VAL A 177 20.54 -0.81 -21.40
N THR A 178 21.59 -0.79 -20.59
CA THR A 178 22.93 -1.32 -20.95
C THR A 178 23.22 -2.70 -20.36
N GLY A 179 22.35 -3.19 -19.48
CA GLY A 179 22.43 -4.51 -18.85
C GLY A 179 21.26 -5.42 -19.22
N SER A 180 20.86 -6.30 -18.29
CA SER A 180 19.79 -7.27 -18.51
C SER A 180 18.41 -6.61 -18.41
N VAL A 181 17.48 -7.00 -19.29
CA VAL A 181 16.06 -6.66 -19.15
C VAL A 181 15.29 -7.93 -18.78
N VAL A 182 14.80 -7.99 -17.54
CA VAL A 182 14.07 -9.14 -16.99
C VAL A 182 12.59 -8.78 -16.87
N LEU A 183 11.77 -9.41 -17.69
CA LEU A 183 10.32 -9.27 -17.69
C LEU A 183 9.73 -10.38 -16.82
N TRP A 184 9.39 -10.07 -15.57
CA TRP A 184 8.88 -11.03 -14.61
C TRP A 184 7.35 -11.08 -14.67
N GLU A 185 6.80 -12.22 -15.10
CA GLU A 185 5.36 -12.44 -15.24
C GLU A 185 4.64 -11.35 -16.07
N PRO A 186 5.19 -10.91 -17.24
CA PRO A 186 4.69 -9.72 -17.93
C PRO A 186 3.25 -9.92 -18.38
N VAL A 187 2.44 -8.86 -18.28
CA VAL A 187 1.03 -8.86 -18.68
C VAL A 187 0.71 -7.60 -19.47
N SER A 188 0.00 -7.77 -20.61
CA SER A 188 -0.48 -6.63 -21.39
C SER A 188 -1.54 -5.85 -20.61
N GLY A 189 -1.64 -4.53 -20.81
CA GLY A 189 -2.63 -3.73 -20.07
C GLY A 189 -4.08 -4.17 -20.31
N ALA A 190 -4.43 -4.62 -21.52
CA ALA A 190 -5.75 -5.18 -21.79
C ALA A 190 -6.07 -6.43 -20.93
N SER A 191 -5.08 -7.30 -20.71
CA SER A 191 -5.25 -8.51 -19.91
C SER A 191 -5.26 -8.21 -18.41
N PHE A 192 -4.42 -7.27 -17.98
CA PHE A 192 -4.43 -6.75 -16.60
C PHE A 192 -5.79 -6.18 -16.23
N LEU A 193 -6.35 -5.28 -17.05
CA LEU A 193 -7.67 -4.67 -16.81
C LEU A 193 -8.75 -5.74 -16.66
N ARG A 194 -8.82 -6.71 -17.58
CA ARG A 194 -9.81 -7.80 -17.50
C ARG A 194 -9.67 -8.62 -16.21
N GLN A 195 -8.45 -9.01 -15.85
CA GLN A 195 -8.19 -9.80 -14.64
C GLN A 195 -8.62 -9.05 -13.37
N HIS A 196 -8.23 -7.79 -13.23
CA HIS A 196 -8.53 -6.99 -12.04
C HIS A 196 -9.97 -6.49 -11.97
N GLN A 197 -10.63 -6.24 -13.11
CA GLN A 197 -12.06 -5.94 -13.14
C GLN A 197 -12.89 -7.14 -12.67
N ASN A 198 -12.50 -8.35 -13.10
CA ASN A 198 -13.13 -9.57 -12.61
C ASN A 198 -12.89 -9.74 -11.11
N LEU A 199 -11.66 -9.53 -10.63
CA LEU A 199 -11.36 -9.57 -9.19
C LEU A 199 -12.24 -8.59 -8.41
N ARG A 200 -12.37 -7.33 -8.88
CA ARG A 200 -13.16 -6.29 -8.21
C ARG A 200 -14.62 -6.69 -8.01
N LYS A 201 -15.23 -7.41 -8.95
CA LYS A 201 -16.62 -7.92 -8.85
C LYS A 201 -16.77 -8.99 -7.77
N PHE A 202 -15.72 -9.78 -7.49
CA PHE A 202 -15.74 -10.82 -6.47
C PHE A 202 -15.30 -10.32 -5.09
N ALA A 203 -14.35 -9.39 -5.05
CA ALA A 203 -13.70 -8.97 -3.82
C ALA A 203 -14.54 -8.03 -2.95
N SER A 204 -15.54 -7.35 -3.53
CA SER A 204 -16.43 -6.46 -2.79
C SER A 204 -17.86 -6.52 -3.32
N PRO A 205 -18.87 -6.58 -2.44
CA PRO A 205 -20.28 -6.56 -2.82
C PRO A 205 -20.78 -5.16 -3.19
N VAL A 206 -19.96 -4.11 -2.97
CA VAL A 206 -20.31 -2.73 -3.33
C VAL A 206 -20.25 -2.58 -4.85
N GLU A 207 -21.29 -1.98 -5.41
CA GLU A 207 -21.41 -1.73 -6.85
C GLU A 207 -20.18 -1.00 -7.39
N VAL A 208 -19.86 -1.30 -8.65
CA VAL A 208 -18.75 -0.69 -9.37
C VAL A 208 -19.22 0.65 -9.94
N VAL A 209 -18.39 1.67 -9.86
CA VAL A 209 -18.62 2.97 -10.50
C VAL A 209 -18.47 2.83 -12.01
N ASP A 210 -19.50 3.25 -12.76
CA ASP A 210 -19.55 3.11 -14.22
C ASP A 210 -18.60 4.04 -14.99
N GLU A 211 -18.24 5.19 -14.40
CA GLU A 211 -17.32 6.14 -15.02
C GLU A 211 -15.89 5.60 -14.94
N GLY A 212 -15.29 5.21 -16.07
CA GLY A 212 -13.92 4.69 -16.11
C GLY A 212 -13.82 3.17 -15.89
N VAL A 213 -12.75 2.73 -15.23
CA VAL A 213 -12.52 1.32 -14.89
C VAL A 213 -12.07 1.19 -13.44
N GLU A 214 -12.98 0.72 -12.59
CA GLU A 214 -12.70 0.44 -11.18
C GLU A 214 -12.09 -0.96 -10.99
N LEU A 215 -10.99 -1.01 -10.25
CA LEU A 215 -10.30 -2.20 -9.76
C LEU A 215 -10.35 -2.21 -8.24
N CYS A 216 -9.84 -3.28 -7.61
CA CYS A 216 -9.70 -3.29 -6.15
C CYS A 216 -8.72 -2.21 -5.70
N GLY A 217 -9.22 -1.16 -5.06
CA GLY A 217 -8.36 -0.12 -4.53
C GLY A 217 -7.72 0.77 -5.59
N TYR A 218 -8.18 0.75 -6.85
CA TYR A 218 -7.62 1.61 -7.89
C TYR A 218 -8.71 1.95 -8.92
N HIS A 219 -8.70 3.16 -9.45
CA HIS A 219 -9.67 3.60 -10.46
C HIS A 219 -8.95 4.27 -11.62
N PHE A 220 -9.21 3.80 -12.84
CA PHE A 220 -8.71 4.44 -14.05
C PHE A 220 -9.79 5.30 -14.68
N LEU A 221 -9.46 6.53 -15.05
CA LEU A 221 -10.28 7.34 -15.95
C LEU A 221 -10.40 6.65 -17.31
N ALA A 222 -11.47 6.94 -18.06
CA ALA A 222 -11.73 6.28 -19.35
C ALA A 222 -10.56 6.44 -20.35
N GLY A 223 -9.95 7.62 -20.42
CA GLY A 223 -8.77 7.89 -21.26
C GLY A 223 -7.55 7.07 -20.84
N HIS A 224 -7.29 7.00 -19.53
CA HIS A 224 -6.19 6.20 -18.98
C HIS A 224 -6.40 4.70 -19.19
N ALA A 225 -7.63 4.20 -19.03
CA ALA A 225 -7.95 2.80 -19.31
C ALA A 225 -7.76 2.46 -20.80
N ALA A 226 -8.11 3.38 -21.70
CA ALA A 226 -7.87 3.23 -23.14
C ALA A 226 -6.37 3.21 -23.48
N SER A 227 -5.60 4.13 -22.90
CA SER A 227 -4.13 4.17 -23.00
C SER A 227 -3.52 2.83 -22.52
N LEU A 228 -3.89 2.38 -21.33
CA LEU A 228 -3.41 1.12 -20.75
C LEU A 228 -3.76 -0.09 -21.61
N LYS A 229 -4.96 -0.14 -22.21
CA LYS A 229 -5.35 -1.21 -23.13
C LYS A 229 -4.41 -1.32 -24.36
N GLY A 230 -3.76 -0.22 -24.74
CA GLY A 230 -2.74 -0.15 -25.78
C GLY A 230 -1.43 -0.84 -25.40
N LEU A 231 -1.05 -0.86 -24.12
CA LEU A 231 0.23 -1.40 -23.62
C LEU A 231 0.35 -2.90 -23.91
N LYS A 232 1.39 -3.26 -24.67
CA LYS A 232 1.68 -4.63 -25.08
C LYS A 232 2.67 -5.30 -24.14
N ALA A 233 2.58 -6.63 -24.06
CA ALA A 233 3.56 -7.47 -23.38
C ALA A 233 3.98 -8.63 -24.30
N PRO A 234 5.27 -9.01 -24.33
CA PRO A 234 5.74 -10.09 -25.16
C PRO A 234 5.28 -11.44 -24.59
N ARG A 235 4.92 -12.38 -25.48
CA ARG A 235 4.51 -13.75 -25.08
C ARG A 235 5.69 -14.73 -25.02
N ARG A 236 6.72 -14.46 -25.82
CA ARG A 236 7.94 -15.25 -25.98
C ARG A 236 9.10 -14.29 -26.15
N ALA A 237 10.29 -14.71 -25.72
CA ALA A 237 11.54 -14.05 -26.03
C ALA A 237 12.26 -14.86 -27.13
N GLY A 238 12.66 -14.18 -28.20
CA GLY A 238 13.56 -14.68 -29.23
C GLY A 238 15.02 -14.41 -28.89
N GLU A 239 15.93 -15.06 -29.61
CA GLU A 239 17.36 -14.79 -29.51
C GLU A 239 17.67 -13.39 -30.05
N GLY A 240 18.35 -12.56 -29.24
CA GLY A 240 18.71 -11.19 -29.63
C GLY A 240 17.65 -10.13 -29.37
N ASP A 241 16.49 -10.48 -28.81
CA ASP A 241 15.40 -9.54 -28.51
C ASP A 241 15.74 -8.49 -27.45
N GLY A 242 16.86 -8.66 -26.73
CA GLY A 242 17.33 -7.72 -25.71
C GLY A 242 16.59 -7.83 -24.36
N PHE A 243 15.75 -8.84 -24.17
CA PHE A 243 15.07 -9.12 -22.90
C PHE A 243 14.88 -10.62 -22.64
N GLU A 244 14.65 -10.97 -21.39
CA GLU A 244 14.27 -12.31 -20.93
C GLU A 244 12.88 -12.27 -20.28
N ILE A 245 12.07 -13.32 -20.50
CA ILE A 245 10.81 -13.52 -19.77
C ILE A 245 11.03 -14.54 -18.66
N VAL A 246 10.83 -14.12 -17.42
CA VAL A 246 10.87 -14.99 -16.23
C VAL A 246 9.43 -15.26 -15.77
N ARG A 247 9.11 -16.54 -15.57
CA ARG A 247 7.82 -16.98 -15.05
C ARG A 247 8.00 -17.75 -13.75
N GLU A 248 7.06 -17.59 -12.85
CA GLU A 248 7.02 -18.40 -11.64
C GLU A 248 6.79 -19.87 -11.99
N SER A 249 7.53 -20.75 -11.33
CA SER A 249 7.38 -22.19 -11.51
C SER A 249 6.06 -22.72 -10.93
N ASP A 250 5.53 -22.04 -9.89
CA ASP A 250 4.25 -22.36 -9.26
C ASP A 250 3.18 -21.33 -9.66
N PRO A 251 2.17 -21.72 -10.47
CA PRO A 251 1.05 -20.85 -10.80
C PRO A 251 0.28 -20.33 -9.57
N LYS A 252 0.31 -21.04 -8.44
CA LYS A 252 -0.32 -20.56 -7.19
C LYS A 252 0.42 -19.36 -6.61
N ALA A 253 1.75 -19.32 -6.71
CA ALA A 253 2.55 -18.19 -6.25
C ALA A 253 2.19 -16.92 -7.02
N VAL A 254 1.99 -17.02 -8.34
CA VAL A 254 1.52 -15.91 -9.18
C VAL A 254 0.19 -15.39 -8.69
N LEU A 255 -0.78 -16.28 -8.44
CA LEU A 255 -2.11 -15.88 -7.96
C LEU A 255 -2.07 -15.23 -6.58
N GLN A 256 -1.24 -15.75 -5.68
CA GLN A 256 -1.06 -15.16 -4.36
C GLN A 256 -0.47 -13.76 -4.50
N LEU A 257 0.50 -13.56 -5.40
CA LEU A 257 1.14 -12.27 -5.67
C LEU A 257 0.24 -11.25 -6.38
N THR A 258 -0.80 -11.69 -7.08
CA THR A 258 -1.70 -10.80 -7.84
C THR A 258 -3.05 -10.58 -7.19
N LEU A 259 -3.65 -11.63 -6.62
CA LEU A 259 -5.04 -11.63 -6.12
C LEU A 259 -5.12 -11.96 -4.62
N GLY A 260 -4.01 -12.36 -3.99
CA GLY A 260 -3.98 -12.77 -2.59
C GLY A 260 -4.14 -11.62 -1.60
N SER A 261 -4.42 -11.98 -0.34
CA SER A 261 -4.13 -11.08 0.77
C SER A 261 -2.61 -10.99 0.93
N PRO A 262 -2.01 -9.79 1.10
CA PRO A 262 -0.56 -9.66 1.22
C PRO A 262 -0.02 -10.49 2.40
N HIS A 263 -0.86 -10.68 3.42
CA HIS A 263 -0.62 -11.51 4.60
C HIS A 263 -0.30 -12.99 4.29
N PHE A 264 -0.73 -13.51 3.13
CA PHE A 264 -0.48 -14.90 2.70
C PHE A 264 0.65 -15.03 1.68
N VAL A 265 1.24 -13.90 1.26
CA VAL A 265 2.32 -13.90 0.29
C VAL A 265 3.64 -14.05 1.02
N GLN A 266 4.17 -15.28 1.04
CA GLN A 266 5.51 -15.51 1.55
C GLN A 266 6.53 -14.85 0.63
N THR A 267 7.46 -14.11 1.23
CA THR A 267 8.65 -13.59 0.54
C THR A 267 9.76 -14.62 0.68
N ARG A 268 10.14 -15.26 -0.44
CA ARG A 268 11.24 -16.22 -0.45
C ARG A 268 12.50 -15.49 -0.88
N VAL A 269 13.53 -15.52 -0.03
CA VAL A 269 14.81 -14.87 -0.32
C VAL A 269 15.48 -15.49 -1.55
N GLU A 270 15.25 -16.78 -1.79
CA GLU A 270 15.80 -17.50 -2.94
C GLU A 270 15.26 -16.98 -4.28
N ASP A 271 14.00 -16.54 -4.33
CA ASP A 271 13.38 -15.97 -5.53
C ASP A 271 14.06 -14.63 -5.88
N ALA A 272 14.37 -13.82 -4.87
CA ALA A 272 15.11 -12.57 -5.05
C ALA A 272 16.55 -12.83 -5.52
N ASP A 273 17.27 -13.77 -4.92
CA ASP A 273 18.63 -14.12 -5.32
C ASP A 273 18.70 -14.65 -6.76
N ALA A 274 17.73 -15.45 -7.17
CA ALA A 274 17.64 -15.96 -8.54
C ALA A 274 17.46 -14.83 -9.56
N LEU A 275 16.69 -13.79 -9.23
CA LEU A 275 16.55 -12.59 -10.06
C LEU A 275 17.84 -11.74 -10.05
N VAL A 276 18.49 -11.57 -8.90
CA VAL A 276 19.78 -10.86 -8.79
C VAL A 276 20.87 -11.54 -9.62
N GLY A 277 20.88 -12.88 -9.66
CA GLY A 277 21.82 -13.66 -10.47
C GLY A 277 21.69 -13.47 -11.99
N ARG A 278 20.59 -12.86 -12.47
CA ARG A 278 20.36 -12.55 -13.89
C ARG A 278 20.84 -11.16 -14.29
N LEU A 279 21.19 -10.31 -13.32
CA LEU A 279 21.62 -8.95 -13.57
C LEU A 279 23.01 -8.93 -14.22
N ALA A 280 23.16 -8.13 -15.27
CA ALA A 280 24.47 -7.91 -15.89
C ALA A 280 25.40 -7.16 -14.92
N SER A 281 26.63 -7.62 -14.77
CA SER A 281 27.63 -7.02 -13.88
C SER A 281 28.88 -6.56 -14.63
N GLY A 282 29.37 -5.37 -14.33
CA GLY A 282 30.66 -4.85 -14.76
C GLY A 282 31.76 -5.04 -13.71
N VAL A 283 32.88 -4.38 -13.93
CA VAL A 283 33.96 -4.28 -12.93
C VAL A 283 33.48 -3.42 -11.76
N GLU A 284 33.65 -3.92 -10.54
CA GLU A 284 33.32 -3.18 -9.32
C GLU A 284 34.17 -1.90 -9.21
N GLY A 285 33.52 -0.79 -8.87
CA GLY A 285 34.17 0.51 -8.73
C GLY A 285 33.30 1.52 -7.98
N PRO A 286 33.81 2.73 -7.70
CA PRO A 286 33.06 3.74 -6.97
C PRO A 286 31.82 4.17 -7.75
N PHE A 287 30.69 4.33 -7.05
CA PHE A 287 29.44 4.85 -7.62
C PHE A 287 29.15 6.25 -7.09
N LEU A 288 28.32 6.99 -7.83
CA LEU A 288 27.79 8.29 -7.42
C LEU A 288 26.43 8.05 -6.75
N PRO A 289 26.24 8.42 -5.47
CA PRO A 289 24.94 8.27 -4.83
C PRO A 289 23.86 9.03 -5.59
N VAL A 290 22.68 8.42 -5.75
CA VAL A 290 21.56 9.09 -6.40
C VAL A 290 21.18 10.34 -5.59
N PRO A 291 20.98 11.54 -6.14
CA PRO A 291 20.67 12.72 -5.33
C PRO A 291 19.43 12.51 -4.45
N GLN A 292 19.48 12.95 -3.19
CA GLN A 292 18.30 12.93 -2.32
C GLN A 292 17.49 14.20 -2.54
N VAL A 293 16.32 14.07 -3.16
CA VAL A 293 15.32 15.11 -3.26
C VAL A 293 14.19 14.77 -2.31
N ARG A 294 13.96 15.63 -1.32
CA ARG A 294 12.98 15.38 -0.24
C ARG A 294 11.60 15.91 -0.56
N ASP A 295 11.55 17.04 -1.25
CA ASP A 295 10.33 17.78 -1.51
C ASP A 295 9.98 17.72 -2.99
N ALA A 296 8.71 17.45 -3.27
CA ALA A 296 8.15 17.54 -4.60
C ALA A 296 6.90 18.42 -4.58
N ARG A 297 6.72 19.18 -5.67
CA ARG A 297 5.56 20.06 -5.86
C ARG A 297 4.95 19.82 -7.22
N TRP A 298 3.63 19.86 -7.28
CA TRP A 298 2.87 19.82 -8.53
C TRP A 298 1.52 20.51 -8.33
N GLU A 299 0.85 20.77 -9.44
CA GLU A 299 -0.53 21.25 -9.44
C GLU A 299 -1.48 20.05 -9.53
N ASP A 300 -2.51 20.04 -8.69
CA ASP A 300 -3.61 19.08 -8.81
C ASP A 300 -4.48 19.36 -10.05
N ALA A 301 -5.46 18.51 -10.32
CA ALA A 301 -6.37 18.67 -11.47
C ALA A 301 -7.19 19.98 -11.44
N SER A 302 -7.25 20.67 -10.29
CA SER A 302 -7.92 21.96 -10.12
C SER A 302 -6.96 23.15 -10.18
N GLY A 303 -5.66 22.93 -10.47
CA GLY A 303 -4.63 23.95 -10.51
C GLY A 303 -4.13 24.42 -9.13
N ARG A 304 -4.43 23.67 -8.06
CA ARG A 304 -3.96 24.01 -6.70
C ARG A 304 -2.62 23.32 -6.45
N VAL A 305 -1.70 24.03 -5.80
CA VAL A 305 -0.37 23.47 -5.52
C VAL A 305 -0.44 22.51 -4.34
N VAL A 306 0.07 21.30 -4.56
CA VAL A 306 0.34 20.29 -3.53
C VAL A 306 1.85 20.14 -3.37
N GLU A 307 2.32 20.05 -2.13
CA GLU A 307 3.70 19.73 -1.78
C GLU A 307 3.74 18.46 -0.92
N GLU A 308 4.61 17.52 -1.30
CA GLU A 308 4.90 16.34 -0.50
C GLU A 308 6.38 16.29 -0.11
N SER A 309 6.62 16.16 1.19
CA SER A 309 7.94 16.09 1.81
C SER A 309 8.19 14.70 2.40
N ILE A 310 9.33 14.10 2.05
CA ILE A 310 9.81 12.87 2.69
C ILE A 310 10.34 13.23 4.09
N VAL A 311 9.77 12.57 5.11
CA VAL A 311 10.05 12.83 6.52
C VAL A 311 10.41 11.54 7.27
N LEU A 312 11.10 11.71 8.39
CA LEU A 312 11.36 10.68 9.38
C LEU A 312 10.68 11.06 10.69
N VAL A 313 9.95 10.11 11.26
CA VAL A 313 9.05 10.36 12.39
C VAL A 313 9.50 9.56 13.61
N GLY A 314 9.61 10.25 14.74
CA GLY A 314 9.89 9.63 16.03
C GLY A 314 11.33 9.14 16.20
N PRO A 315 11.64 8.54 17.35
CA PRO A 315 12.98 8.03 17.68
C PRO A 315 13.42 6.86 16.77
N ASP A 316 12.48 6.07 16.26
CA ASP A 316 12.75 4.94 15.37
C ASP A 316 12.92 5.33 13.88
N LEU A 317 12.92 6.63 13.57
CA LEU A 317 13.11 7.15 12.20
C LEU A 317 12.12 6.56 11.18
N LEU A 318 10.83 6.54 11.51
CA LEU A 318 9.83 5.93 10.66
C LEU A 318 9.64 6.76 9.38
N PRO A 319 9.81 6.17 8.18
CA PRO A 319 9.66 6.88 6.92
C PRO A 319 8.20 7.25 6.69
N GLY A 320 7.98 8.51 6.32
CA GLY A 320 6.68 9.04 6.01
C GLY A 320 6.70 10.10 4.92
N VAL A 321 5.51 10.47 4.49
CA VAL A 321 5.27 11.56 3.55
C VAL A 321 4.33 12.55 4.24
N LEU A 322 4.80 13.79 4.36
CA LEU A 322 3.99 14.92 4.79
C LEU A 322 3.43 15.62 3.54
N THR A 323 2.11 15.61 3.39
CA THR A 323 1.39 16.34 2.36
C THR A 323 0.90 17.69 2.90
N SER A 324 1.17 18.76 2.16
CA SER A 324 0.79 20.13 2.51
C SER A 324 0.56 20.97 1.24
N SER A 325 0.19 22.24 1.40
CA SER A 325 0.15 23.20 0.31
C SER A 325 0.88 24.47 0.75
N PRO A 326 1.89 24.95 0.02
CA PRO A 326 2.65 26.15 0.40
C PRO A 326 1.80 27.43 0.30
N GLU A 327 0.63 27.35 -0.35
CA GLU A 327 -0.28 28.47 -0.56
C GLU A 327 -1.36 28.58 0.53
N ALA A 328 -1.50 27.56 1.37
CA ALA A 328 -2.55 27.48 2.39
C ALA A 328 -1.97 27.67 3.81
N GLY A 329 -2.67 28.46 4.63
CA GLY A 329 -2.41 28.50 6.07
C GLY A 329 -2.80 27.18 6.73
N VAL A 330 -1.99 26.67 7.66
CA VAL A 330 -2.28 25.42 8.37
C VAL A 330 -3.32 25.64 9.47
N HIS A 331 -4.40 24.86 9.44
CA HIS A 331 -5.53 24.95 10.37
C HIS A 331 -5.81 23.64 11.13
N GLY A 332 -5.31 22.52 10.63
CA GLY A 332 -5.42 21.21 11.29
C GLY A 332 -4.46 20.20 10.68
N ALA A 333 -4.31 19.05 11.32
CA ALA A 333 -3.48 17.97 10.81
C ALA A 333 -4.17 16.61 10.95
N VAL A 334 -3.97 15.73 9.97
CA VAL A 334 -4.50 14.37 9.95
C VAL A 334 -3.34 13.38 9.86
N LEU A 335 -3.28 12.47 10.85
CA LEU A 335 -2.44 11.28 10.79
C LEU A 335 -3.23 10.13 10.16
N TYR A 336 -2.74 9.63 9.05
CA TYR A 336 -3.26 8.45 8.39
C TYR A 336 -2.40 7.24 8.72
N THR A 337 -3.04 6.14 9.12
CA THR A 337 -2.33 4.95 9.60
C THR A 337 -2.30 3.84 8.56
N ALA A 338 -1.12 3.22 8.41
CA ALA A 338 -0.95 1.99 7.64
C ALA A 338 -1.73 0.83 8.29
N ILE A 339 -2.27 -0.08 7.47
CA ILE A 339 -3.28 -1.06 7.89
C ILE A 339 -2.83 -2.46 7.53
N GLY A 340 -2.73 -3.35 8.51
CA GLY A 340 -2.31 -4.74 8.28
C GLY A 340 -0.98 -4.74 7.52
N SER A 341 -1.05 -5.14 6.26
CA SER A 341 0.04 -5.23 5.29
C SER A 341 0.04 -4.14 4.21
N GLU A 342 -0.95 -3.24 4.22
CA GLU A 342 -1.02 -2.07 3.33
C GLU A 342 0.00 -1.02 3.74
N LEU A 343 0.65 -0.41 2.76
CA LEU A 343 1.66 0.64 2.95
C LEU A 343 1.04 1.94 3.50
N ARG A 344 1.88 2.96 3.74
CA ARG A 344 1.46 4.28 4.25
C ARG A 344 0.34 4.96 3.44
N GLY A 345 0.22 4.68 2.14
CA GLY A 345 -0.85 5.22 1.28
C GLY A 345 -2.26 4.75 1.64
N GLY A 346 -2.39 3.72 2.48
CA GLY A 346 -3.68 3.17 2.88
C GLY A 346 -4.32 2.25 1.84
N PRO A 347 -5.51 1.71 2.14
CA PRO A 347 -6.13 0.72 1.28
C PRO A 347 -6.60 1.41 0.01
N GLY A 348 -6.07 0.94 -1.11
CA GLY A 348 -6.33 1.55 -2.40
C GLY A 348 -6.01 3.04 -2.44
N ASN A 349 -4.91 3.45 -1.80
CA ASN A 349 -4.39 4.83 -1.79
C ASN A 349 -5.33 5.87 -1.17
N ALA A 350 -6.35 5.45 -0.41
CA ALA A 350 -7.34 6.33 0.19
C ALA A 350 -6.72 7.45 1.04
N TRP A 351 -5.64 7.16 1.77
CA TRP A 351 -4.97 8.14 2.62
C TRP A 351 -4.17 9.15 1.82
N THR A 352 -3.50 8.70 0.76
CA THR A 352 -2.81 9.59 -0.18
C THR A 352 -3.78 10.57 -0.79
N ALA A 353 -4.85 10.07 -1.39
CA ALA A 353 -5.82 10.89 -2.07
C ALA A 353 -6.51 11.86 -1.10
N ALA A 354 -6.88 11.40 0.11
CA ALA A 354 -7.42 12.26 1.16
C ALA A 354 -6.43 13.35 1.63
N ALA A 355 -5.15 13.02 1.82
CA ALA A 355 -4.13 13.98 2.23
C ALA A 355 -3.93 15.08 1.18
N ARG A 356 -3.82 14.70 -0.10
CA ARG A 356 -3.68 15.63 -1.23
C ARG A 356 -4.91 16.49 -1.41
N ALA A 357 -6.10 15.91 -1.27
CA ALA A 357 -7.38 16.61 -1.36
C ALA A 357 -7.56 17.69 -0.28
N LEU A 358 -7.07 17.46 0.93
CA LEU A 358 -7.25 18.37 2.06
C LEU A 358 -6.11 19.39 2.22
N ALA A 359 -4.94 19.12 1.66
CA ALA A 359 -3.76 19.98 1.76
C ALA A 359 -3.98 21.42 1.24
N PRO A 360 -4.57 21.65 0.05
CA PRO A 360 -4.92 23.00 -0.41
C PRO A 360 -5.93 23.75 0.47
N HIS A 361 -6.58 23.06 1.41
CA HIS A 361 -7.54 23.62 2.35
C HIS A 361 -6.97 23.82 3.76
N GLY A 362 -5.64 23.76 3.90
CA GLY A 362 -4.94 24.06 5.15
C GLY A 362 -4.83 22.87 6.11
N VAL A 363 -5.03 21.64 5.63
CA VAL A 363 -4.89 20.43 6.44
C VAL A 363 -3.57 19.72 6.13
N LEU A 364 -2.67 19.63 7.10
CA LEU A 364 -1.47 18.82 6.97
C LEU A 364 -1.83 17.33 7.00
N GLY A 365 -1.37 16.53 6.05
CA GLY A 365 -1.55 15.08 6.05
C GLY A 365 -0.24 14.36 6.29
N LEU A 366 -0.12 13.57 7.36
CA LEU A 366 1.03 12.67 7.55
C LEU A 366 0.62 11.22 7.28
N ARG A 367 1.35 10.58 6.38
CA ARG A 367 1.28 9.14 6.10
C ARG A 367 2.62 8.52 6.48
N MET A 368 2.61 7.45 7.27
CA MET A 368 3.83 6.78 7.71
C MET A 368 3.68 5.27 7.70
N ASP A 369 4.77 4.58 7.39
CA ASP A 369 4.84 3.15 7.63
C ASP A 369 4.97 2.91 9.14
N ARG A 370 4.39 1.81 9.61
CA ARG A 370 4.65 1.28 10.96
C ARG A 370 5.94 0.47 10.94
N ARG A 371 6.55 0.27 12.11
CA ARG A 371 7.66 -0.68 12.26
C ARG A 371 7.28 -2.05 11.69
N GLU A 372 8.25 -2.71 11.07
CA GLU A 372 8.13 -4.02 10.39
C GLU A 372 7.28 -4.02 9.10
N LEU A 373 6.82 -2.85 8.64
CA LEU A 373 5.98 -2.69 7.46
C LEU A 373 6.58 -1.71 6.45
N GLY A 374 6.27 -1.91 5.16
CA GLY A 374 6.69 -1.05 4.08
C GLY A 374 8.21 -0.88 4.06
N GLU A 375 8.69 0.35 4.13
CA GLU A 375 10.11 0.68 4.08
C GLU A 375 10.90 0.24 5.32
N THR A 376 10.20 -0.09 6.41
CA THR A 376 10.82 -0.61 7.63
C THR A 376 10.85 -2.16 7.67
N THR A 377 10.38 -2.82 6.63
CA THR A 377 10.39 -4.30 6.52
C THR A 377 11.80 -4.85 6.68
N ASP A 378 11.96 -5.91 7.48
CA ASP A 378 13.17 -6.75 7.45
C ASP A 378 13.00 -7.81 6.36
N VAL A 379 13.74 -7.66 5.26
CA VAL A 379 13.66 -8.55 4.10
C VAL A 379 14.15 -9.98 4.37
N ARG A 380 14.81 -10.22 5.51
CA ARG A 380 15.26 -11.55 5.94
C ARG A 380 14.15 -12.32 6.66
N TYR A 381 13.12 -11.62 7.13
CA TYR A 381 12.00 -12.24 7.83
C TYR A 381 10.85 -12.52 6.83
N PRO A 382 10.53 -13.80 6.55
CA PRO A 382 9.54 -14.15 5.53
C PRO A 382 8.09 -14.01 6.02
N GLY A 383 7.86 -13.81 7.32
CA GLY A 383 6.54 -13.73 7.93
C GLY A 383 5.92 -12.33 7.84
N GLU A 384 4.59 -12.28 7.84
CA GLU A 384 3.87 -11.01 7.95
C GLU A 384 3.95 -10.49 9.40
N PRO A 385 4.11 -9.17 9.65
CA PRO A 385 4.20 -8.64 10.98
C PRO A 385 2.82 -8.65 11.60
N PHE A 386 2.78 -8.99 12.87
CA PHE A 386 1.56 -8.97 13.63
C PHE A 386 1.16 -7.51 13.92
N PRO A 387 -0.04 -7.03 13.49
CA PRO A 387 -0.34 -5.60 13.52
C PRO A 387 -0.94 -5.11 14.85
N TYR A 388 -1.36 -6.00 15.76
CA TYR A 388 -1.99 -5.63 17.03
C TYR A 388 -0.99 -5.56 18.18
N THR A 389 0.08 -4.78 17.99
CA THR A 389 1.19 -4.63 18.94
C THR A 389 1.18 -3.28 19.64
N ASP A 390 1.73 -3.21 20.85
CA ASP A 390 1.96 -1.91 21.52
C ASP A 390 2.95 -1.05 20.73
N THR A 391 3.92 -1.67 20.04
CA THR A 391 4.80 -1.05 19.04
C THR A 391 4.01 -0.25 17.98
N SER A 392 2.94 -0.82 17.44
CA SER A 392 2.08 -0.12 16.46
C SER A 392 1.33 1.06 17.09
N VAL A 393 0.99 0.99 18.37
CA VAL A 393 0.35 2.09 19.11
C VAL A 393 1.35 3.22 19.38
N GLU A 394 2.58 2.89 19.76
CA GLU A 394 3.68 3.84 19.94
C GLU A 394 4.00 4.60 18.64
N ASP A 395 4.03 3.90 17.50
CA ASP A 395 4.26 4.53 16.20
C ASP A 395 3.22 5.62 15.92
N VAL A 396 1.94 5.33 16.19
CA VAL A 396 0.84 6.30 16.04
C VAL A 396 1.01 7.49 16.99
N LEU A 397 1.44 7.25 18.23
CA LEU A 397 1.71 8.33 19.20
C LEU A 397 2.88 9.22 18.75
N HIS A 398 3.95 8.63 18.21
CA HIS A 398 5.08 9.39 17.64
C HIS A 398 4.64 10.24 16.45
N GLY A 399 3.80 9.72 15.55
CA GLY A 399 3.22 10.48 14.44
C GLY A 399 2.35 11.64 14.90
N ALA A 400 1.48 11.40 15.90
CA ALA A 400 0.61 12.43 16.46
C ALA A 400 1.41 13.55 17.16
N ALA A 401 2.44 13.19 17.93
CA ALA A 401 3.35 14.13 18.57
C ALA A 401 4.12 14.97 17.54
N TRP A 402 4.63 14.32 16.49
CA TRP A 402 5.39 14.97 15.42
C TRP A 402 4.53 15.99 14.67
N LEU A 403 3.30 15.63 14.28
CA LEU A 403 2.36 16.56 13.63
C LEU A 403 2.02 17.75 14.52
N ARG A 404 1.77 17.51 15.82
CA ARG A 404 1.47 18.57 16.78
C ARG A 404 2.64 19.55 16.91
N GLN A 405 3.87 19.05 16.97
CA GLN A 405 5.07 19.88 17.03
C GLN A 405 5.31 20.65 15.73
N ARG A 406 5.05 20.01 14.57
CA ARG A 406 5.27 20.61 13.25
C ARG A 406 4.25 21.69 12.92
N GLY A 407 2.97 21.45 13.20
CA GLY A 407 1.86 22.32 12.81
C GLY A 407 1.37 23.26 13.90
N GLY A 408 1.54 22.92 15.19
CA GLY A 408 0.97 23.69 16.29
C GLY A 408 -0.57 23.72 16.28
N VAL A 409 -1.20 22.74 15.62
CA VAL A 409 -2.66 22.67 15.37
C VAL A 409 -3.27 21.40 15.96
N ASP A 410 -4.61 21.35 15.94
CA ASP A 410 -5.37 20.16 16.30
C ASP A 410 -5.01 18.97 15.39
N VAL A 411 -4.83 17.80 15.99
CA VAL A 411 -4.42 16.57 15.30
C VAL A 411 -5.55 15.54 15.32
N PHE A 412 -5.84 14.96 14.16
CA PHE A 412 -6.88 13.97 13.95
C PHE A 412 -6.27 12.64 13.50
N GLY A 413 -6.85 11.53 13.94
CA GLY A 413 -6.38 10.19 13.59
C GLY A 413 -7.35 9.49 12.67
N VAL A 414 -6.86 8.86 11.60
CA VAL A 414 -7.68 8.07 10.68
C VAL A 414 -7.03 6.70 10.46
N GLY A 415 -7.84 5.65 10.52
CA GLY A 415 -7.40 4.29 10.23
C GLY A 415 -8.54 3.36 9.88
N ALA A 416 -8.21 2.24 9.25
CA ALA A 416 -9.14 1.13 9.02
C ALA A 416 -8.61 -0.18 9.63
N CYS A 417 -9.48 -1.14 9.96
CA CYS A 417 -9.12 -2.45 10.52
C CYS A 417 -8.07 -2.36 11.67
N SER A 418 -6.83 -2.82 11.46
CA SER A 418 -5.75 -2.74 12.46
C SER A 418 -5.13 -1.35 12.62
N GLY A 419 -5.19 -0.49 11.59
CA GLY A 419 -4.86 0.92 11.72
C GLY A 419 -5.89 1.65 12.61
N ALA A 420 -7.18 1.36 12.43
CA ALA A 420 -8.24 1.87 13.29
C ALA A 420 -8.08 1.42 14.75
N TRP A 421 -7.70 0.16 14.97
CA TRP A 421 -7.34 -0.33 16.30
C TRP A 421 -6.18 0.47 16.92
N SER A 422 -5.09 0.67 16.15
CA SER A 422 -3.90 1.39 16.63
C SER A 422 -4.22 2.84 16.99
N VAL A 423 -5.00 3.54 16.16
CA VAL A 423 -5.47 4.91 16.44
C VAL A 423 -6.36 4.97 17.68
N LEU A 424 -7.32 4.05 17.83
CA LEU A 424 -8.20 4.02 19.00
C LEU A 424 -7.43 3.72 20.29
N ARG A 425 -6.42 2.84 20.24
CA ARG A 425 -5.53 2.57 21.37
C ARG A 425 -4.66 3.78 21.70
N ALA A 426 -4.08 4.45 20.71
CA ALA A 426 -3.30 5.68 20.91
C ALA A 426 -4.16 6.83 21.44
N ALA A 427 -5.44 6.90 21.05
CA ALA A 427 -6.38 7.89 21.55
C ALA A 427 -6.70 7.74 23.04
N ALA A 428 -6.26 6.67 23.72
CA ALA A 428 -6.31 6.59 25.18
C ALA A 428 -5.35 7.58 25.88
N SER A 429 -4.29 8.01 25.18
CA SER A 429 -3.34 8.99 25.70
C SER A 429 -3.93 10.40 25.64
N GLU A 430 -3.95 11.09 26.79
CA GLU A 430 -4.59 12.40 26.93
C GLU A 430 -4.01 13.42 25.94
N GLY A 431 -4.86 13.96 25.06
CA GLY A 431 -4.46 14.95 24.08
C GLY A 431 -3.69 14.39 22.89
N ALA A 432 -3.65 13.08 22.66
CA ALA A 432 -3.10 12.51 21.43
C ALA A 432 -3.87 13.02 20.21
N PHE A 433 -5.20 12.94 20.25
CA PHE A 433 -6.09 13.32 19.14
C PHE A 433 -7.28 14.19 19.59
N ASN A 434 -7.61 15.17 18.75
CA ASN A 434 -8.81 15.99 18.88
C ASN A 434 -10.05 15.28 18.29
N GLY A 435 -9.83 14.40 17.31
CA GLY A 435 -10.85 13.51 16.78
C GLY A 435 -10.26 12.30 16.06
N VAL A 436 -11.05 11.23 15.95
CA VAL A 436 -10.67 9.98 15.31
C VAL A 436 -11.78 9.50 14.38
N VAL A 437 -11.41 9.07 13.17
CA VAL A 437 -12.26 8.25 12.30
C VAL A 437 -11.69 6.83 12.26
N ALA A 438 -12.42 5.89 12.83
CA ALA A 438 -12.04 4.48 12.91
C ALA A 438 -12.98 3.65 12.01
N VAL A 439 -12.41 3.02 10.99
CA VAL A 439 -13.16 2.25 9.99
C VAL A 439 -13.02 0.76 10.25
N ASN A 440 -14.14 0.04 10.34
CA ASN A 440 -14.16 -1.43 10.45
C ASN A 440 -13.25 -2.09 11.55
N PRO A 441 -13.05 -1.54 12.77
CA PRO A 441 -12.13 -2.11 13.79
C PRO A 441 -12.73 -3.27 14.60
N VAL A 442 -13.42 -4.22 13.95
CA VAL A 442 -14.23 -5.24 14.65
C VAL A 442 -13.54 -6.59 14.79
N HIS A 443 -12.40 -6.78 14.12
CA HIS A 443 -11.57 -7.98 14.22
C HIS A 443 -10.19 -7.59 14.75
N TRP A 444 -9.87 -8.01 15.96
CA TRP A 444 -8.55 -7.81 16.59
C TRP A 444 -8.40 -8.77 17.77
N ASP A 445 -7.17 -9.22 18.00
CA ASP A 445 -6.74 -9.94 19.20
C ASP A 445 -5.28 -9.55 19.43
N PRO A 446 -4.87 -9.09 20.63
CA PRO A 446 -3.47 -8.80 20.92
C PRO A 446 -2.62 -10.07 21.12
N ASP A 447 -3.23 -11.25 21.22
CA ASP A 447 -2.52 -12.53 21.27
C ASP A 447 -2.24 -13.03 19.84
N SER A 448 -0.96 -13.00 19.45
CA SER A 448 -0.52 -13.42 18.12
C SER A 448 -0.81 -14.89 17.84
N SER A 449 -0.87 -15.76 18.85
CA SER A 449 -1.16 -17.18 18.65
C SER A 449 -2.58 -17.45 18.13
N ASN A 450 -3.54 -16.61 18.51
CA ASN A 450 -4.92 -16.66 18.03
C ASN A 450 -5.07 -16.11 16.61
N TYR A 451 -4.24 -15.11 16.29
CA TYR A 451 -4.14 -14.56 14.94
C TYR A 451 -3.57 -15.61 13.99
N ASP A 452 -2.52 -16.31 14.42
CA ASP A 452 -1.87 -17.38 13.67
C ASP A 452 -2.79 -18.59 13.44
N GLU A 453 -3.45 -19.09 14.48
CA GLU A 453 -4.31 -20.29 14.38
C GLU A 453 -5.61 -20.04 13.58
N ALA A 454 -6.16 -18.82 13.64
CA ALA A 454 -7.42 -18.47 12.97
C ALA A 454 -7.24 -18.09 11.50
N PHE A 455 -6.17 -17.36 11.15
CA PHE A 455 -5.92 -16.88 9.78
C PHE A 455 -4.98 -17.78 8.96
N TYR A 456 -3.91 -18.35 9.55
CA TYR A 456 -2.91 -19.12 8.77
C TYR A 456 -3.29 -20.60 8.57
N ALA A 457 -3.84 -21.28 9.58
CA ALA A 457 -4.06 -22.74 9.50
C ALA A 457 -5.19 -23.17 8.55
N LYS A 458 -6.12 -22.27 8.21
CA LYS A 458 -7.33 -22.58 7.41
C LYS A 458 -7.18 -22.27 5.92
N THR A 459 -6.53 -21.17 5.55
CA THR A 459 -6.45 -20.70 4.15
C THR A 459 -5.47 -21.52 3.31
N TYR A 460 -4.37 -22.00 3.92
CA TYR A 460 -3.44 -22.94 3.26
C TYR A 460 -4.09 -24.29 2.90
N ARG A 461 -5.28 -24.63 3.42
CA ARG A 461 -6.00 -25.87 3.10
C ARG A 461 -7.08 -25.70 2.02
N SER A 462 -7.47 -24.50 1.64
CA SER A 462 -8.56 -24.27 0.68
C SER A 462 -8.03 -24.01 -0.73
N GLU A 463 -7.55 -25.08 -1.38
CA GLU A 463 -6.85 -25.04 -2.68
C GLU A 463 -7.76 -24.88 -3.92
N GLY A 464 -9.09 -24.89 -3.77
CA GLY A 464 -10.03 -25.05 -4.90
C GLY A 464 -10.74 -23.79 -5.42
N ALA A 465 -10.65 -22.65 -4.72
CA ALA A 465 -11.44 -21.45 -5.03
C ALA A 465 -10.79 -20.56 -6.12
N PHE A 466 -9.46 -20.43 -6.07
CA PHE A 466 -8.71 -19.49 -6.91
C PHE A 466 -8.47 -20.00 -8.35
N SER A 467 -8.56 -21.32 -8.59
CA SER A 467 -8.39 -21.89 -9.93
C SER A 467 -9.53 -21.54 -10.89
N GLN A 468 -10.73 -21.22 -10.39
CA GLN A 468 -11.91 -20.90 -11.21
C GLN A 468 -11.91 -19.45 -11.72
N VAL A 469 -11.32 -18.51 -10.96
CA VAL A 469 -11.12 -17.12 -11.42
C VAL A 469 -10.15 -17.07 -12.59
N LEU A 470 -9.13 -17.94 -12.58
CA LEU A 470 -8.20 -18.11 -13.70
C LEU A 470 -8.84 -18.77 -14.91
N SER A 471 -9.67 -19.81 -14.75
CA SER A 471 -10.34 -20.42 -15.90
C SER A 471 -11.30 -19.43 -16.58
N ALA A 472 -12.00 -18.60 -15.80
CA ALA A 472 -12.85 -17.53 -16.34
C ALA A 472 -12.05 -16.36 -16.96
N ALA A 473 -10.77 -16.20 -16.61
CA ALA A 473 -9.86 -15.21 -17.19
C ALA A 473 -8.96 -15.79 -18.32
N GLY A 474 -8.99 -17.11 -18.53
CA GLY A 474 -8.13 -17.88 -19.41
C GLY A 474 -8.72 -18.17 -20.79
N ASP A 475 -10.02 -17.98 -21.01
CA ASP A 475 -10.65 -18.19 -22.31
C ASP A 475 -10.41 -17.00 -23.25
N GLY A 476 -9.23 -17.04 -23.88
CA GLY A 476 -8.83 -16.18 -24.98
C GLY A 476 -7.96 -16.93 -26.00
N ALA A 477 -8.14 -18.25 -26.09
CA ALA A 477 -7.49 -19.08 -27.09
C ALA A 477 -8.35 -20.32 -27.37
N GLU A 478 -9.38 -20.15 -28.21
CA GLU A 478 -9.85 -21.16 -29.18
C GLU A 478 -10.97 -20.49 -30.01
N GLU A 479 -10.68 -20.18 -31.28
CA GLU A 479 -11.71 -20.00 -32.30
C GLU A 479 -11.49 -21.07 -33.38
N GLU A 480 -12.59 -21.78 -33.68
CA GLU A 480 -12.87 -22.83 -34.70
C GLU A 480 -12.30 -24.24 -34.37
N ASP A 481 -13.10 -25.31 -34.18
CA ASP A 481 -14.23 -25.81 -34.98
C ASP A 481 -15.17 -26.79 -34.21
N ASP A 482 -16.46 -26.79 -34.58
CA ASP A 482 -17.56 -27.79 -34.49
C ASP A 482 -17.97 -28.61 -33.23
N ALA A 483 -19.29 -28.50 -32.96
CA ALA A 483 -20.28 -29.51 -32.54
C ALA A 483 -20.35 -30.11 -31.10
N GLN A 484 -21.47 -29.75 -30.43
CA GLN A 484 -22.32 -30.53 -29.52
C GLN A 484 -21.67 -31.36 -28.37
N SER A 485 -21.89 -30.95 -27.10
CA SER A 485 -22.67 -31.75 -26.14
C SER A 485 -22.73 -31.18 -24.71
N SER A 486 -23.97 -31.17 -24.19
CA SER A 486 -24.45 -31.29 -22.80
C SER A 486 -23.89 -30.41 -21.66
N ASP A 487 -24.81 -29.56 -21.19
CA ASP A 487 -25.03 -29.07 -19.83
C ASP A 487 -24.67 -30.04 -18.68
N THR A 488 -24.41 -29.41 -17.51
CA THR A 488 -24.37 -29.93 -16.12
C THR A 488 -23.01 -30.06 -15.41
N ALA A 489 -22.18 -29.00 -15.40
CA ALA A 489 -21.05 -28.92 -14.45
C ALA A 489 -20.88 -27.57 -13.71
N SER A 490 -21.59 -26.50 -14.09
CA SER A 490 -21.37 -25.14 -13.56
C SER A 490 -22.06 -24.82 -12.23
N SER A 491 -23.04 -25.60 -11.77
CA SER A 491 -23.83 -25.25 -10.58
C SER A 491 -23.30 -25.77 -9.23
N ARG A 492 -22.35 -26.73 -9.25
CA ARG A 492 -21.80 -27.34 -8.02
C ARG A 492 -20.55 -26.65 -7.47
N GLY A 493 -19.80 -25.94 -8.32
CA GLY A 493 -18.57 -25.22 -7.94
C GLY A 493 -18.85 -23.92 -7.17
N GLY A 494 -19.75 -23.07 -7.70
CA GLY A 494 -20.15 -21.82 -7.05
C GLY A 494 -20.84 -22.03 -5.70
N MET A 495 -21.59 -23.12 -5.56
CA MET A 495 -22.24 -23.48 -4.29
C MET A 495 -21.22 -23.87 -3.20
N ARG A 496 -20.05 -24.40 -3.56
CA ARG A 496 -18.98 -24.78 -2.63
C ARG A 496 -18.12 -23.60 -2.18
N MET A 497 -17.83 -22.65 -3.07
CA MET A 497 -17.18 -21.38 -2.71
C MET A 497 -18.09 -20.55 -1.79
N TRP A 498 -19.37 -20.42 -2.18
CA TRP A 498 -20.37 -19.81 -1.31
C TRP A 498 -20.44 -20.51 0.04
N PHE A 499 -20.38 -21.85 0.10
CA PHE A 499 -20.37 -22.58 1.38
C PHE A 499 -19.11 -22.32 2.23
N HIS A 500 -17.94 -22.09 1.62
CA HIS A 500 -16.67 -21.92 2.35
C HIS A 500 -16.48 -20.48 2.83
N GLU A 501 -16.84 -19.50 1.99
CA GLU A 501 -17.05 -18.11 2.37
C GLU A 501 -18.13 -18.03 3.45
N PHE A 502 -19.30 -18.64 3.25
CA PHE A 502 -20.38 -18.74 4.23
C PHE A 502 -19.93 -19.42 5.52
N LEU A 503 -19.02 -20.40 5.52
CA LEU A 503 -18.49 -21.02 6.74
C LEU A 503 -17.41 -20.16 7.43
N HIS A 504 -16.59 -19.42 6.68
CA HIS A 504 -15.62 -18.44 7.19
C HIS A 504 -16.36 -17.24 7.82
N ASP A 505 -17.34 -16.75 7.08
CA ASP A 505 -18.32 -15.75 7.45
C ASP A 505 -19.23 -16.26 8.59
N MET A 506 -19.63 -17.54 8.67
CA MET A 506 -20.32 -18.11 9.84
C MET A 506 -19.40 -18.24 11.06
N ALA A 507 -18.12 -18.58 10.89
CA ALA A 507 -17.14 -18.63 11.98
C ALA A 507 -16.83 -17.24 12.56
N ILE A 508 -17.04 -16.19 11.76
CA ILE A 508 -16.96 -14.77 12.11
C ILE A 508 -18.32 -14.24 12.64
N ARG A 509 -19.45 -14.67 12.06
CA ARG A 509 -20.84 -14.22 12.36
C ARG A 509 -21.45 -14.85 13.62
N PHE A 510 -20.92 -15.97 14.13
CA PHE A 510 -21.40 -16.61 15.37
C PHE A 510 -20.38 -16.63 16.53
N PRO A 511 -19.90 -15.46 17.01
CA PRO A 511 -18.94 -15.39 18.11
C PRO A 511 -19.49 -15.94 19.44
N ARG A 512 -20.82 -16.03 19.60
CA ARG A 512 -21.46 -16.69 20.75
C ARG A 512 -21.27 -18.21 20.76
N LEU A 513 -21.29 -18.87 19.59
CA LEU A 513 -21.08 -20.31 19.49
C LEU A 513 -19.58 -20.64 19.65
N ARG A 514 -18.70 -19.79 19.10
CA ARG A 514 -17.24 -19.87 19.30
C ARG A 514 -16.84 -19.64 20.76
N GLY A 515 -17.41 -18.65 21.44
CA GLY A 515 -17.18 -18.36 22.86
C GLY A 515 -17.83 -19.35 23.84
N LEU A 516 -18.78 -20.18 23.38
CA LEU A 516 -19.32 -21.32 24.13
C LEU A 516 -18.43 -22.57 24.01
N LEU A 517 -17.68 -22.70 22.91
CA LEU A 517 -16.84 -23.87 22.59
C LEU A 517 -15.36 -23.71 22.98
N ARG A 518 -14.81 -22.49 22.90
CA ARG A 518 -13.49 -22.14 23.43
C ARG A 518 -13.72 -21.10 24.52
N GLY A 519 -13.49 -21.47 25.78
CA GLY A 519 -13.64 -20.58 26.94
C GLY A 519 -12.64 -19.42 26.99
N ASP A 520 -12.33 -18.77 25.85
CA ASP A 520 -11.34 -17.71 25.75
C ASP A 520 -11.99 -16.32 25.60
N ARG A 521 -11.96 -15.63 26.75
CA ARG A 521 -11.58 -14.23 27.03
C ARG A 521 -12.25 -13.03 26.32
N ARG A 522 -12.22 -11.92 27.08
CA ARG A 522 -12.97 -10.67 26.90
C ARG A 522 -12.24 -9.63 26.02
N THR A 523 -11.15 -10.00 25.35
CA THR A 523 -10.18 -9.08 24.76
C THR A 523 -10.74 -8.33 23.56
N ASP A 524 -11.37 -9.01 22.60
CA ASP A 524 -11.87 -8.41 21.35
C ASP A 524 -13.19 -7.62 21.46
N ARG A 525 -13.62 -7.27 22.68
CA ARG A 525 -14.92 -6.60 22.93
C ARG A 525 -14.89 -5.12 22.56
N VAL A 526 -16.03 -4.61 22.08
CA VAL A 526 -16.21 -3.18 21.79
C VAL A 526 -15.83 -2.30 22.98
N ALA A 527 -16.26 -2.67 24.18
CA ALA A 527 -15.94 -1.90 25.38
C ALA A 527 -14.45 -1.88 25.71
N ALA A 528 -13.69 -2.94 25.40
CA ALA A 528 -12.25 -2.99 25.66
C ALA A 528 -11.49 -2.00 24.76
N LEU A 529 -11.95 -1.84 23.51
CA LEU A 529 -11.34 -0.91 22.55
C LEU A 529 -11.74 0.55 22.80
N LEU A 530 -13.02 0.81 23.06
CA LEU A 530 -13.57 2.17 23.07
C LEU A 530 -13.63 2.85 24.44
N THR A 531 -13.66 2.09 25.54
CA THR A 531 -13.69 2.69 26.90
C THR A 531 -12.43 3.48 27.25
N PRO A 532 -11.20 3.04 26.85
CA PRO A 532 -9.98 3.76 27.19
C PRO A 532 -9.79 5.10 26.46
N VAL A 533 -10.47 5.32 25.34
CA VAL A 533 -10.32 6.54 24.52
C VAL A 533 -10.53 7.80 25.37
N ASP A 534 -9.64 8.77 25.19
CA ASP A 534 -9.65 10.02 25.93
C ASP A 534 -11.00 10.75 25.76
N ARG A 535 -11.45 11.32 26.87
CA ARG A 535 -12.78 11.94 26.95
C ARG A 535 -12.93 13.22 26.11
N ARG A 536 -11.84 13.81 25.62
CA ARG A 536 -11.86 15.00 24.77
C ARG A 536 -11.84 14.64 23.28
N THR A 537 -11.51 13.40 22.93
CA THR A 537 -11.47 12.93 21.55
C THR A 537 -12.87 12.61 21.02
N VAL A 538 -13.29 13.29 19.94
CA VAL A 538 -14.50 12.92 19.20
C VAL A 538 -14.20 11.69 18.34
N THR A 539 -15.00 10.63 18.46
CA THR A 539 -14.76 9.37 17.76
C THR A 539 -15.90 9.04 16.80
N VAL A 540 -15.59 8.93 15.51
CA VAL A 540 -16.49 8.41 14.47
C VAL A 540 -16.10 6.97 14.17
N LEU A 541 -17.02 6.04 14.41
CA LEU A 541 -16.89 4.64 14.06
C LEU A 541 -17.70 4.37 12.79
N ALA A 542 -17.00 4.21 11.66
CA ALA A 542 -17.61 3.94 10.37
C ALA A 542 -17.55 2.44 10.05
N LEU A 543 -18.70 1.80 9.86
CA LEU A 543 -18.80 0.35 9.68
C LEU A 543 -19.58 -0.01 8.42
N GLY A 544 -19.06 -0.99 7.68
CA GLY A 544 -19.85 -1.75 6.72
C GLY A 544 -20.96 -2.57 7.38
N LEU A 545 -21.91 -3.09 6.59
CA LEU A 545 -23.02 -3.89 7.13
C LEU A 545 -22.55 -5.15 7.87
N SER A 546 -21.54 -5.84 7.32
CA SER A 546 -20.94 -7.04 7.91
C SER A 546 -20.29 -6.72 9.25
N GLU A 547 -19.49 -5.66 9.30
CA GLU A 547 -18.79 -5.21 10.50
C GLU A 547 -19.75 -4.69 11.55
N ALA A 548 -20.83 -4.01 11.15
CA ALA A 548 -21.88 -3.57 12.07
C ALA A 548 -22.57 -4.76 12.75
N ALA A 549 -22.74 -5.89 12.05
CA ALA A 549 -23.27 -7.11 12.66
C ALA A 549 -22.31 -7.67 13.73
N VAL A 550 -21.00 -7.72 13.43
CA VAL A 550 -19.96 -8.15 14.38
C VAL A 550 -19.91 -7.21 15.59
N PHE A 551 -19.95 -5.89 15.36
CA PHE A 551 -20.00 -4.87 16.41
C PHE A 551 -21.19 -5.09 17.36
N ARG A 552 -22.38 -5.36 16.79
CA ARG A 552 -23.58 -5.70 17.59
C ARG A 552 -23.37 -6.96 18.43
N ALA A 553 -22.80 -8.01 17.83
CA ALA A 553 -22.56 -9.27 18.52
C ALA A 553 -21.54 -9.14 19.68
N LYS A 554 -20.56 -8.23 19.54
CA LYS A 554 -19.50 -7.95 20.52
C LYS A 554 -19.86 -6.93 21.60
N GLY A 555 -21.16 -6.60 21.72
CA GLY A 555 -21.69 -5.76 22.80
C GLY A 555 -21.80 -4.27 22.48
N GLY A 556 -21.69 -3.87 21.21
CA GLY A 556 -21.83 -2.49 20.75
C GLY A 556 -23.06 -1.74 21.28
N PRO A 557 -24.29 -2.28 21.16
CA PRO A 557 -25.49 -1.62 21.68
C PRO A 557 -25.47 -1.32 23.17
N MET A 558 -24.83 -2.19 23.97
CA MET A 558 -24.68 -1.95 25.40
C MET A 558 -23.65 -0.85 25.68
N PHE A 559 -22.56 -0.84 24.91
CA PHE A 559 -21.57 0.24 24.98
C PHE A 559 -22.21 1.60 24.65
N MET A 560 -22.91 1.71 23.52
CA MET A 560 -23.53 2.97 23.05
C MET A 560 -24.58 3.55 24.00
N ARG A 561 -25.16 2.75 24.91
CA ARG A 561 -26.10 3.21 25.95
C ARG A 561 -25.43 3.78 27.19
N THR A 562 -24.10 3.80 27.24
CA THR A 562 -23.35 4.29 28.40
C THR A 562 -23.43 5.82 28.46
N PRO A 563 -23.95 6.43 29.56
CA PRO A 563 -24.11 7.89 29.67
C PRO A 563 -22.81 8.70 29.51
N ARG A 564 -21.65 8.04 29.64
CA ARG A 564 -20.34 8.64 29.41
C ARG A 564 -20.06 8.94 27.93
N LEU A 565 -20.93 8.61 26.99
CA LEU A 565 -20.65 8.76 25.55
C LEU A 565 -21.37 9.93 24.88
N ASP A 566 -22.25 10.65 25.60
CA ASP A 566 -23.12 11.69 25.03
C ASP A 566 -22.35 12.70 24.16
N GLY A 567 -22.67 12.70 22.87
CA GLY A 567 -22.13 13.60 21.85
C GLY A 567 -20.72 13.27 21.32
N ARG A 568 -19.98 12.35 21.95
CA ARG A 568 -18.56 12.08 21.61
C ARG A 568 -18.32 10.89 20.69
N PHE A 569 -19.22 9.93 20.71
CA PHE A 569 -19.12 8.72 19.89
C PHE A 569 -20.24 8.70 18.87
N ARG A 570 -19.86 8.59 17.60
CA ARG A 570 -20.79 8.49 16.48
C ARG A 570 -20.60 7.15 15.80
N LEU A 571 -21.70 6.44 15.63
CA LEU A 571 -21.72 5.20 14.87
C LEU A 571 -22.34 5.50 13.51
N GLN A 572 -21.54 5.38 12.46
CA GLN A 572 -21.98 5.43 11.07
C GLN A 572 -21.99 4.00 10.54
N VAL A 573 -23.15 3.54 10.09
CA VAL A 573 -23.28 2.25 9.38
C VAL A 573 -23.72 2.56 7.97
N ASP A 574 -22.94 2.13 6.99
CA ASP A 574 -23.20 2.39 5.57
C ASP A 574 -22.90 1.14 4.76
N GLU A 575 -23.83 0.77 3.86
CA GLU A 575 -23.69 -0.43 3.03
C GLU A 575 -22.66 -0.30 1.92
N ARG A 576 -22.29 0.93 1.60
CA ARG A 576 -21.27 1.23 0.59
C ARG A 576 -19.85 1.10 1.15
N ILE A 577 -19.70 0.87 2.46
CA ILE A 577 -18.40 0.59 3.08
C ILE A 577 -18.15 -0.91 3.03
N ASP A 578 -17.22 -1.33 2.18
CA ASP A 578 -16.66 -2.69 2.20
C ASP A 578 -15.52 -2.83 3.23
N HIS A 579 -15.17 -4.06 3.61
CA HIS A 579 -14.18 -4.32 4.65
C HIS A 579 -12.81 -3.69 4.34
N SER A 580 -12.33 -3.89 3.12
CA SER A 580 -10.97 -3.58 2.68
C SER A 580 -10.83 -2.20 2.03
N LEU A 581 -11.92 -1.42 1.94
CA LEU A 581 -11.99 -0.17 1.18
C LEU A 581 -11.53 -0.35 -0.28
N PHE A 582 -11.85 -1.49 -0.89
CA PHE A 582 -11.52 -1.75 -2.30
C PHE A 582 -12.44 -0.97 -3.24
N ALA A 583 -13.66 -0.70 -2.80
CA ALA A 583 -14.60 0.04 -3.61
C ALA A 583 -14.29 1.54 -3.58
N GLN A 584 -14.36 2.20 -4.73
CA GLN A 584 -14.21 3.65 -4.82
C GLN A 584 -15.24 4.38 -3.93
N THR A 585 -16.51 3.97 -3.98
CA THR A 585 -17.57 4.54 -3.15
C THR A 585 -17.30 4.36 -1.65
N SER A 586 -16.67 3.24 -1.27
CA SER A 586 -16.30 2.96 0.12
C SER A 586 -15.28 3.96 0.64
N ARG A 587 -14.22 4.21 -0.14
CA ARG A 587 -13.22 5.25 0.18
C ARG A 587 -13.85 6.63 0.24
N GLN A 588 -14.76 6.94 -0.68
CA GLN A 588 -15.46 8.22 -0.68
C GLN A 588 -16.28 8.42 0.61
N VAL A 589 -17.07 7.43 1.02
CA VAL A 589 -17.87 7.52 2.25
C VAL A 589 -16.97 7.70 3.49
N VAL A 590 -15.81 7.06 3.53
CA VAL A 590 -14.82 7.24 4.61
C VAL A 590 -14.24 8.66 4.58
N PHE A 591 -13.93 9.20 3.41
CA PHE A 591 -13.43 10.56 3.26
C PHE A 591 -14.45 11.62 3.68
N ASP A 592 -15.71 11.44 3.29
CA ASP A 592 -16.82 12.30 3.71
C ASP A 592 -16.96 12.31 5.23
N ALA A 593 -16.72 11.17 5.90
CA ALA A 593 -16.71 11.08 7.37
C ALA A 593 -15.54 11.86 8.00
N VAL A 594 -14.36 11.82 7.37
CA VAL A 594 -13.20 12.65 7.77
C VAL A 594 -13.50 14.12 7.60
N GLN A 595 -14.00 14.55 6.44
CA GLN A 595 -14.36 15.94 6.17
C GLN A 595 -15.43 16.44 7.15
N SER A 596 -16.45 15.64 7.41
CA SER A 596 -17.52 15.97 8.35
C SER A 596 -16.98 16.22 9.76
N LEU A 597 -16.03 15.39 10.22
CA LEU A 597 -15.38 15.58 11.51
C LEU A 597 -14.52 16.85 11.54
N LEU A 598 -13.78 17.14 10.46
CA LEU A 598 -12.96 18.34 10.38
C LEU A 598 -13.80 19.63 10.31
N VAL A 599 -14.97 19.59 9.68
CA VAL A 599 -15.93 20.71 9.64
C VAL A 599 -16.53 20.95 11.02
N GLU A 600 -16.97 19.91 11.71
CA GLU A 600 -17.48 20.03 13.08
C GLU A 600 -16.47 20.66 14.05
N ARG A 601 -15.18 20.41 13.80
CA ARG A 601 -14.09 20.86 14.66
C ARG A 601 -13.45 22.16 14.17
N ASP A 602 -14.14 22.89 13.29
CA ASP A 602 -13.74 24.20 12.76
C ASP A 602 -12.37 24.21 12.06
N VAL A 603 -11.89 23.05 11.60
CA VAL A 603 -10.66 22.93 10.79
C VAL A 603 -10.97 23.25 9.33
N LEU A 604 -12.10 22.72 8.83
CA LEU A 604 -12.62 23.03 7.50
C LEU A 604 -13.86 23.90 7.62
N ARG A 605 -14.01 24.89 6.74
CA ARG A 605 -15.23 25.73 6.69
C ARG A 605 -16.43 24.97 6.13
N ARG A 606 -16.19 24.11 5.14
CA ARG A 606 -17.16 23.23 4.48
C ARG A 606 -16.42 22.01 3.91
N PRO A 607 -17.13 20.92 3.59
CA PRO A 607 -16.54 19.82 2.84
C PRO A 607 -15.93 20.32 1.53
N VAL A 608 -14.86 19.66 1.09
CA VAL A 608 -14.26 19.91 -0.22
C VAL A 608 -15.13 19.21 -1.27
N GLU A 609 -15.67 19.97 -2.20
CA GLU A 609 -16.55 19.52 -3.29
C GLU A 609 -15.71 18.94 -4.46
N ASP A 610 -16.33 18.10 -5.28
CA ASP A 610 -15.78 17.56 -6.55
C ASP A 610 -14.46 16.77 -6.43
N ILE A 611 -14.26 16.06 -5.31
CA ILE A 611 -13.12 15.15 -5.13
C ILE A 611 -13.63 13.71 -5.07
N ALA A 612 -13.27 12.91 -6.06
CA ALA A 612 -13.47 11.48 -6.09
C ALA A 612 -12.17 10.76 -5.67
N LEU A 613 -12.25 9.92 -4.62
CA LEU A 613 -11.12 9.09 -4.16
C LEU A 613 -10.99 7.72 -4.86
#